data_AF-A0A520KWQ7-F1
#
_entry.id   AF-A0A520KWQ7-F1
#
_cell.length_a   1.000
_cell.length_b   1.000
_cell.length_c   1.000
_cell.angle_alpha   90.00
_cell.angle_beta   90.00
_cell.angle_gamma   90.00
#
_symmetry.space_group_name_H-M   'P 1'
#
loop_
_entity.id
_entity.type
_entity.pdbx_description
1 polymer ?
#
loop_
_entity_poly.entity_id
_entity_poly.type
_entity_poly.pdbx_seq_one_letter_code
_entity_poly.pdbx_strand_id
1 'polypeptide(L)'
;MDSLKNTTPKKPVIIWKAGRSEAASRAAGSHTGALTGSKEVWETVFTQYNVVEAKSFKELLELVMSFDKLPPSKGKNVFLMSISGGMGVELTDSFSEVGFCVPE
;
A
#
# COMPACT_ATOMS: atom_id res chain seq x y z
N MET A 1 -13.11 -13.76 2.52
CA MET A 1 -12.66 -13.37 1.16
C MET A 1 -13.78 -12.73 0.36
N ASP A 2 -15.02 -13.23 0.43
CA ASP A 2 -16.17 -12.62 -0.27
C ASP A 2 -16.37 -11.14 0.04
N SER A 3 -16.17 -10.73 1.29
CA SER A 3 -16.23 -9.31 1.67
C SER A 3 -15.21 -8.46 0.91
N LEU A 4 -13.97 -8.94 0.72
CA LEU A 4 -12.96 -8.24 -0.07
C LEU A 4 -13.39 -8.16 -1.53
N LYS A 5 -13.77 -9.30 -2.13
CA LYS A 5 -14.25 -9.39 -3.52
C LYS A 5 -15.38 -8.41 -3.83
N ASN A 6 -16.31 -8.23 -2.89
CA ASN A 6 -17.48 -7.36 -3.07
C ASN A 6 -17.21 -5.89 -2.75
N THR A 7 -16.16 -5.58 -1.97
CA THR A 7 -15.88 -4.23 -1.47
C THR A 7 -14.82 -3.52 -2.29
N THR A 8 -13.70 -4.18 -2.62
CA THR A 8 -12.57 -3.54 -3.32
C THR A 8 -12.93 -2.94 -4.70
N PRO A 9 -13.92 -3.46 -5.46
CA PRO A 9 -14.37 -2.79 -6.68
C PRO A 9 -15.14 -1.49 -6.44
N LYS A 10 -15.65 -1.26 -5.22
CA LYS A 10 -16.53 -0.13 -4.86
C LYS A 10 -15.80 0.91 -4.01
N LYS A 11 -14.90 0.46 -3.13
CA LYS A 11 -14.16 1.31 -2.21
C LYS A 11 -12.76 0.72 -1.97
N PRO A 12 -11.71 1.56 -1.94
CA PRO A 12 -10.38 1.11 -1.56
C PRO A 12 -10.38 0.42 -0.18
N VAL A 13 -9.71 -0.71 -0.09
CA VAL A 13 -9.47 -1.41 1.18
C VAL A 13 -7.97 -1.37 1.45
N ILE A 14 -7.61 -0.75 2.57
CA ILE A 14 -6.22 -0.62 3.01
C ILE A 14 -6.07 -1.51 4.25
N ILE A 15 -5.05 -2.38 4.25
CA ILE A 15 -4.75 -3.27 5.37
C ILE A 15 -3.32 -3.03 5.85
N TRP A 16 -3.18 -2.74 7.14
CA TRP A 16 -1.89 -2.84 7.83
C TRP A 16 -1.82 -4.16 8.58
N LYS A 17 -1.07 -5.13 8.06
CA LYS A 17 -0.93 -6.46 8.66
C LYS A 17 0.20 -6.46 9.69
N ALA A 18 -0.11 -6.77 10.94
CA ALA A 18 0.91 -7.05 11.96
C ALA A 18 1.57 -8.42 11.73
N GLY A 19 2.80 -8.63 12.21
CA GLY A 19 3.47 -9.94 12.14
C GLY A 19 4.05 -10.31 10.77
N ARG A 20 4.55 -9.33 10.00
CA ARG A 20 5.10 -9.53 8.64
C ARG A 20 6.49 -10.15 8.62
N SER A 21 7.29 -9.90 9.65
CA SER A 21 8.58 -10.58 9.84
C SER A 21 8.38 -11.82 10.70
N GLU A 22 9.29 -12.78 10.60
CA GLU A 22 9.23 -13.99 11.44
C GLU A 22 9.22 -13.65 12.93
N ALA A 23 10.05 -12.69 13.35
CA ALA A 23 10.10 -12.24 14.74
C ALA A 23 8.76 -11.64 15.20
N ALA A 24 8.16 -10.78 14.37
CA ALA A 24 6.86 -10.18 14.69
C ALA A 24 5.73 -11.22 14.63
N SER A 25 5.82 -12.21 13.74
CA SER A 25 4.87 -13.32 13.65
C SER A 25 4.90 -14.17 14.93
N ARG A 26 6.09 -14.55 15.42
CA ARG A 26 6.24 -15.25 16.70
C ARG A 26 5.71 -14.43 17.88
N ALA A 27 6.00 -13.13 17.91
CA ALA A 27 5.50 -12.24 18.95
C ALA A 27 3.96 -12.15 18.94
N ALA A 28 3.35 -11.99 17.76
CA ALA A 28 1.90 -11.95 17.61
C ALA A 28 1.23 -13.27 18.00
N GLY A 29 1.84 -14.41 17.65
CA GLY A 29 1.36 -15.73 18.07
C GLY A 29 1.43 -15.92 19.58
N SER A 30 2.52 -15.50 20.21
CA SER A 30 2.66 -15.50 21.68
C SER A 30 1.62 -14.60 22.36
N HIS A 31 1.37 -13.41 21.81
CA HIS A 31 0.41 -12.46 22.39
C HIS A 31 -1.05 -12.94 22.30
N THR A 32 -1.42 -13.55 21.18
CA THR A 32 -2.81 -13.97 20.91
C THR A 32 -3.10 -15.42 21.27
N GLY A 33 -2.07 -16.23 21.52
CA GLY A 33 -2.19 -17.68 21.69
C GLY A 33 -2.60 -18.42 20.42
N ALA A 34 -2.61 -17.75 19.26
CA ALA A 34 -3.09 -18.29 17.99
C ALA A 34 -1.96 -18.51 16.99
N LEU A 35 -2.15 -19.47 16.08
CA LEU A 35 -1.25 -19.65 14.96
C LEU A 35 -1.31 -18.43 14.02
N THR A 36 -0.17 -17.83 13.75
CA THR A 36 -0.06 -16.73 12.80
C THR A 36 -0.01 -17.26 11.38
N GLY A 37 -0.91 -16.75 10.53
CA GLY A 37 -0.98 -17.16 9.12
C GLY A 37 0.28 -16.81 8.32
N SER A 38 0.52 -17.56 7.23
CA SER A 38 1.67 -17.39 6.34
C SER A 38 1.72 -16.00 5.69
N LYS A 39 2.92 -15.41 5.65
CA LYS A 39 3.20 -14.14 4.95
C LYS A 39 2.79 -14.22 3.48
N GLU A 40 3.20 -15.28 2.80
CA GLU A 40 3.00 -15.48 1.36
C GLU A 40 1.51 -15.64 1.02
N VAL A 41 0.74 -16.26 1.91
CA VAL A 41 -0.73 -16.34 1.78
C VAL A 41 -1.35 -14.95 1.88
N TRP A 42 -0.91 -14.11 2.83
CA TRP A 42 -1.41 -12.74 2.95
C TRP A 42 -1.06 -11.88 1.73
N GLU A 43 0.19 -11.94 1.23
CA GLU A 43 0.62 -11.22 0.03
C GLU A 43 -0.18 -11.64 -1.21
N THR A 44 -0.44 -12.94 -1.36
CA THR A 44 -1.27 -13.48 -2.43
C THR A 44 -2.71 -12.96 -2.33
N VAL A 45 -3.30 -12.99 -1.14
CA VAL A 45 -4.64 -12.45 -0.89
C VAL A 45 -4.71 -10.96 -1.24
N PHE A 46 -3.72 -10.17 -0.82
CA PHE A 46 -3.73 -8.74 -1.10
C PHE A 46 -3.68 -8.46 -2.59
N THR A 47 -2.80 -9.16 -3.31
CA THR A 47 -2.68 -9.06 -4.77
C THR A 47 -3.96 -9.51 -5.48
N GLN A 48 -4.52 -10.66 -5.10
CA GLN A 48 -5.70 -11.23 -5.75
C GLN A 48 -6.96 -10.37 -5.59
N TYR A 49 -7.11 -9.69 -4.46
CA TYR A 49 -8.31 -8.91 -4.15
C TYR A 49 -8.13 -7.40 -4.29
N ASN A 50 -7.01 -6.92 -4.83
CA ASN A 50 -6.68 -5.48 -4.94
C ASN A 50 -6.73 -4.74 -3.59
N VAL A 51 -6.17 -5.37 -2.54
CA VAL A 51 -5.99 -4.72 -1.25
C VAL A 51 -4.69 -3.91 -1.28
N VAL A 52 -4.73 -2.68 -0.81
CA VAL A 52 -3.53 -1.86 -0.60
C VAL A 52 -2.91 -2.26 0.74
N GLU A 53 -1.71 -2.84 0.71
CA GLU A 53 -0.97 -3.14 1.94
C GLU A 53 -0.23 -1.89 2.42
N ALA A 54 -0.53 -1.44 3.64
CA ALA A 54 0.30 -0.46 4.34
C ALA A 54 1.44 -1.18 5.08
N LYS A 55 2.69 -0.74 4.92
CA LYS A 55 3.87 -1.35 5.54
C LYS A 55 4.13 -0.85 6.96
N SER A 56 3.55 0.29 7.32
CA SER A 56 3.62 0.88 8.66
C SER A 56 2.31 1.56 9.06
N PHE A 57 2.15 1.87 10.34
CA PHE A 57 1.02 2.68 10.80
C PHE A 57 1.03 4.10 10.21
N LYS A 58 2.21 4.70 10.02
CA LYS A 58 2.34 6.01 9.37
C LYS A 58 1.80 5.96 7.94
N GLU A 59 2.24 4.96 7.18
CA GLU A 59 1.80 4.77 5.80
C GLU A 59 0.29 4.46 5.72
N LEU A 60 -0.27 3.72 6.69
CA LEU A 60 -1.71 3.53 6.78
C LEU A 60 -2.46 4.87 6.85
N LEU A 61 -2.01 5.79 7.70
CA LEU A 61 -2.62 7.11 7.83
C LEU A 61 -2.45 7.94 6.55
N GLU A 62 -1.26 7.93 5.95
CA GLU A 62 -0.98 8.62 4.69
C GLU A 62 -1.86 8.12 3.54
N LEU A 63 -2.03 6.79 3.42
CA LEU A 63 -2.90 6.17 2.43
C LEU A 63 -4.38 6.52 2.68
N VAL A 64 -4.85 6.40 3.92
CA VAL A 64 -6.25 6.76 4.27
C VAL A 64 -6.54 8.21 3.90
N MET A 65 -5.64 9.14 4.25
CA MET A 65 -5.80 10.55 3.88
C MET A 65 -5.77 10.74 2.36
N SER A 66 -4.87 10.07 1.65
CA SER A 66 -4.76 10.16 0.20
C SER A 66 -6.02 9.68 -0.51
N PHE A 67 -6.55 8.51 -0.13
CA PHE A 67 -7.77 7.95 -0.71
C PHE A 67 -9.05 8.71 -0.31
N ASP A 68 -9.04 9.43 0.81
CA ASP A 68 -10.17 10.29 1.23
C ASP A 68 -10.18 11.64 0.52
N LYS A 69 -9.00 12.23 0.28
CA LYS A 69 -8.87 13.61 -0.22
C LYS A 69 -8.63 13.70 -1.72
N LEU A 70 -8.06 12.68 -2.35
CA LEU A 70 -7.68 12.72 -3.75
C LEU A 70 -8.64 11.90 -4.61
N PRO A 71 -8.96 12.37 -5.83
CA PRO A 71 -9.67 11.53 -6.78
C PRO A 71 -8.78 10.36 -7.24
N PRO A 72 -9.36 9.26 -7.75
CA PRO A 72 -8.60 8.20 -8.40
C PRO A 72 -7.73 8.76 -9.54
N SER A 73 -6.54 8.19 -9.72
CA SER A 73 -5.67 8.59 -10.82
C SER A 73 -6.35 8.31 -12.16
N LYS A 74 -6.17 9.21 -13.13
CA LYS A 74 -6.74 9.08 -14.49
C LYS A 74 -5.85 8.28 -15.44
N GLY A 75 -4.74 7.74 -14.95
CA GLY A 75 -3.74 7.05 -15.75
C GLY A 75 -2.35 7.16 -15.13
N LYS A 76 -1.33 6.87 -15.94
CA LYS A 76 0.07 6.83 -15.53
C LYS A 76 0.84 8.12 -15.81
N ASN A 77 0.31 9.03 -16.63
CA ASN A 77 1.00 10.28 -16.94
C ASN A 77 0.83 11.27 -15.77
N VAL A 78 1.94 11.74 -15.23
CA VAL A 78 1.97 12.66 -14.07
C VAL A 78 2.86 13.86 -14.38
N PHE A 79 2.45 15.03 -13.89
CA PHE A 79 3.29 16.23 -13.89
C PHE A 79 3.85 16.44 -12.49
N LEU A 80 5.17 16.63 -12.39
CA LEU A 80 5.86 16.83 -11.12
C LEU A 80 6.33 18.29 -11.03
N MET A 81 6.05 18.93 -9.90
CA MET A 81 6.48 20.31 -9.62
C MET A 81 7.19 20.35 -8.27
N SER A 82 8.37 20.97 -8.24
CA SER A 82 9.19 21.14 -7.04
C SER A 82 9.89 22.48 -7.08
N ILE A 83 10.11 23.09 -5.91
CA ILE A 83 10.93 24.30 -5.75
C ILE A 83 12.44 24.00 -5.74
N SER A 84 12.81 22.73 -5.61
CA SER A 84 14.20 22.26 -5.54
C SER A 84 14.49 21.27 -6.67
N GLY A 85 15.60 21.49 -7.37
CA GLY A 85 16.07 20.60 -8.44
C GLY A 85 16.38 19.19 -7.92
N GLY A 86 17.02 19.06 -6.76
CA GLY A 86 17.35 17.76 -6.17
C GLY A 86 16.10 16.94 -5.81
N MET A 87 15.09 17.59 -5.24
CA MET A 87 13.79 16.95 -4.97
C MET A 87 13.04 16.63 -6.26
N GLY A 88 13.21 17.43 -7.31
CA GLY A 88 12.66 17.11 -8.64
C GLY A 88 13.22 15.79 -9.18
N VAL A 89 14.53 15.55 -9.02
CA VAL A 89 15.17 14.28 -9.40
C VAL A 89 14.63 13.13 -8.55
N GLU A 90 14.60 13.28 -7.22
CA GLU A 90 14.08 12.26 -6.30
C GLU A 90 12.62 11.87 -6.61
N LEU A 91 11.75 12.86 -6.86
CA LEU A 91 10.36 12.63 -7.24
C LEU A 91 10.26 11.90 -8.59
N THR A 92 11.09 12.27 -9.55
CA THR A 92 11.11 11.64 -10.88
C THR A 92 11.50 10.16 -10.77
N ASP A 93 12.54 9.85 -10.00
CA ASP A 93 12.96 8.47 -9.74
C ASP A 93 11.85 7.68 -9.05
N SER A 94 11.32 8.20 -7.93
CA SER A 94 10.30 7.53 -7.12
C SER A 94 9.02 7.22 -7.90
N PHE A 95 8.53 8.16 -8.71
CA PHE A 95 7.33 7.94 -9.52
C PHE A 95 7.57 6.97 -10.68
N SER A 96 8.76 7.01 -11.27
CA SER A 96 9.14 6.10 -12.36
C SER A 96 9.28 4.66 -11.88
N GLU A 97 9.86 4.43 -10.68
CA GLU A 97 10.00 3.09 -10.08
C GLU A 97 8.66 2.37 -9.88
N VAL A 98 7.60 3.11 -9.55
CA VAL A 98 6.26 2.56 -9.37
C VAL A 98 5.41 2.60 -10.66
N GLY A 99 6.04 2.95 -11.78
CA GLY A 99 5.48 2.82 -13.13
C GLY A 99 4.62 3.98 -13.61
N PHE A 100 4.76 5.17 -13.03
CA PHE A 100 4.23 6.41 -13.62
C PHE A 100 5.17 6.91 -14.73
N CYS A 101 4.63 7.73 -15.63
CA CYS A 101 5.33 8.34 -16.74
C CYS A 101 5.42 9.85 -16.51
N VAL A 102 6.65 10.34 -16.39
CA VAL A 102 6.95 11.78 -16.29
C VAL A 102 7.28 12.28 -17.70
N PRO A 103 6.54 13.25 -18.26
CA PRO A 103 6.80 13.79 -19.59
C PRO A 103 8.10 14.63 -19.62
N GLU A 104 8.68 14.77 -20.82
CA GLU A 104 9.84 15.62 -21.10
C GLU A 104 9.55 17.12 -20.94
#